data_AF-A0A936YF27-F1
#
_entry.id   AF-A0A936YF27-F1
#
_cell.length_a   1.000
_cell.length_b   1.000
_cell.length_c   1.000
_cell.angle_alpha   90.00
_cell.angle_beta   90.00
_cell.angle_gamma   90.00
#
_symmetry.space_group_name_H-M   'P 1'
#
loop_
_entity.id
_entity.type
_entity.pdbx_description
1 polymer ?
#
loop_
_entity_poly.entity_id
_entity_poly.type
_entity_poly.pdbx_seq_one_letter_code
_entity_poly.pdbx_strand_id
1 'polypeptide(L)'
;MGLRYASQVDGNQAQIVRELRAMGFRVDLVHRLKKLYDLVVTGKMGATYDVRTLRVEVKKPGETLTADEREYWEAEPYPETLIIAIETEDILRWYKRI
;
A
#
# COMPACT_ATOMS: atom_id res chain seq x y z
N MET A 1 -19.87 -15.61 -23.97
CA MET A 1 -19.86 -15.38 -22.51
C MET A 1 -19.08 -14.09 -22.25
N GLY A 2 -19.79 -12.99 -21.97
CA GLY A 2 -19.17 -11.68 -21.75
C GLY A 2 -18.50 -11.61 -20.39
N LEU A 3 -17.21 -11.29 -20.37
CA LEU A 3 -16.42 -11.06 -19.16
C LEU A 3 -16.96 -9.82 -18.44
N ARG A 4 -17.42 -10.02 -17.21
CA ARG A 4 -17.82 -8.97 -16.25
C ARG A 4 -16.62 -8.06 -15.98
N TYR A 5 -16.59 -6.90 -16.63
CA TYR A 5 -15.59 -5.83 -16.39
C TYR A 5 -16.13 -4.67 -15.53
N ALA A 6 -17.10 -4.92 -14.64
CA ALA A 6 -17.84 -3.84 -13.97
C ALA A 6 -18.02 -4.00 -12.45
N SER A 7 -17.11 -4.70 -11.76
CA SER A 7 -17.18 -4.80 -10.28
C SER A 7 -15.83 -4.64 -9.57
N GLN A 8 -14.80 -4.14 -10.25
CA GLN A 8 -13.42 -4.15 -9.76
C GLN A 8 -12.97 -2.82 -9.10
N VAL A 9 -13.89 -1.93 -8.75
CA VAL A 9 -13.54 -0.54 -8.41
C VAL A 9 -13.76 -0.18 -6.93
N ASP A 10 -14.39 -1.04 -6.13
CA ASP A 10 -14.67 -0.78 -4.70
C ASP A 10 -13.80 -1.60 -3.72
N GLY A 11 -12.76 -2.30 -4.21
CA GLY A 11 -12.11 -3.37 -3.45
C GLY A 11 -10.60 -3.32 -3.25
N ASN A 12 -9.86 -2.32 -3.74
CA ASN A 12 -8.38 -2.41 -3.80
C ASN A 12 -7.74 -2.61 -2.42
N GLN A 13 -8.09 -1.77 -1.44
CA GLN A 13 -7.52 -1.87 -0.10
C GLN A 13 -7.85 -3.21 0.58
N ALA A 14 -9.10 -3.67 0.49
CA ALA A 14 -9.54 -4.92 1.09
C ALA A 14 -8.85 -6.14 0.44
N GLN A 15 -8.70 -6.12 -0.88
CA GLN A 15 -7.97 -7.15 -1.61
C GLN A 15 -6.49 -7.18 -1.21
N ILE A 16 -5.82 -6.03 -1.23
CA ILE A 16 -4.40 -5.89 -0.83
C ILE A 16 -4.20 -6.43 0.58
N VAL A 17 -5.04 -6.01 1.52
CA VAL A 17 -4.96 -6.44 2.92
C VAL A 17 -5.12 -7.95 3.04
N ARG A 18 -6.10 -8.54 2.35
CA ARG A 18 -6.33 -9.99 2.38
C ARG A 18 -5.13 -10.76 1.83
N GLU A 19 -4.60 -10.34 0.69
CA GLU A 19 -3.48 -11.01 0.01
C GLU A 19 -2.20 -10.92 0.83
N LEU A 20 -1.83 -9.73 1.30
CA LEU A 20 -0.65 -9.54 2.14
C LEU A 20 -0.72 -10.34 3.45
N ARG A 21 -1.89 -10.36 4.11
CA ARG A 21 -2.08 -11.16 5.33
C ARG A 21 -1.96 -12.66 5.04
N ALA A 22 -2.47 -13.14 3.91
CA ALA A 22 -2.32 -14.54 3.51
C ALA A 22 -0.85 -14.93 3.26
N MET A 23 0.00 -13.97 2.90
CA MET A 23 1.45 -14.14 2.74
C MET A 23 2.24 -13.96 4.04
N GLY A 24 1.56 -13.75 5.18
CA GLY A 24 2.20 -13.62 6.50
C GLY A 24 2.65 -12.22 6.88
N PHE A 25 2.28 -11.19 6.12
CA PHE A 25 2.50 -9.80 6.52
C PHE A 25 1.50 -9.38 7.61
N ARG A 26 1.97 -8.54 8.53
CA ARG A 26 1.08 -7.78 9.41
C ARG A 26 0.61 -6.54 8.66
N VAL A 27 -0.70 -6.33 8.62
CA VAL A 27 -1.31 -5.16 7.95
C VAL A 27 -2.28 -4.48 8.90
N ASP A 28 -1.99 -3.23 9.23
CA ASP A 28 -2.81 -2.35 10.06
C ASP A 28 -3.51 -1.30 9.16
N LEU A 29 -4.84 -1.21 9.28
CA LEU A 29 -5.67 -0.22 8.57
C LEU A 29 -5.62 1.11 9.33
N VAL A 30 -4.98 2.13 8.78
CA VAL A 30 -4.76 3.41 9.46
C VAL A 30 -5.42 4.61 8.79
N HIS A 31 -6.16 4.40 7.68
CA HIS A 31 -6.92 5.44 6.96
C HIS A 31 -7.81 6.34 7.85
N ARG A 32 -8.19 5.91 9.07
CA ARG A 32 -8.99 6.69 10.02
C ARG A 32 -8.17 7.65 10.89
N LEU A 33 -6.86 7.47 10.95
CA LEU A 33 -5.93 8.31 11.69
C LEU A 33 -5.47 9.44 10.76
N LYS A 34 -6.32 10.47 10.62
CA LYS A 34 -6.00 11.74 9.93
C LYS A 34 -5.30 11.61 8.57
N LYS A 35 -5.92 11.00 7.55
CA LYS A 35 -5.61 11.18 6.10
C LYS A 35 -4.12 11.22 5.66
N LEU A 36 -3.21 10.49 6.32
CA LEU A 36 -1.79 10.50 5.92
C LEU A 36 -1.46 9.39 4.92
N TYR A 37 -1.94 8.18 5.23
CA TYR A 37 -1.79 6.97 4.43
C TYR A 37 -2.81 5.92 4.89
N ASP A 38 -3.06 4.93 4.04
CA ASP A 38 -4.14 3.97 4.23
C ASP A 38 -3.75 2.77 5.09
N LEU A 39 -2.53 2.26 4.88
CA LEU A 39 -2.03 1.03 5.48
C LEU A 39 -0.67 1.23 6.13
N VAL A 40 -0.43 0.44 7.19
CA VAL A 40 0.91 0.11 7.66
C VAL A 40 1.12 -1.38 7.45
N VAL A 41 2.14 -1.74 6.67
CA VAL A 41 2.49 -3.12 6.34
C VAL A 41 3.83 -3.43 6.99
N THR A 42 3.89 -4.48 7.81
CA THR A 42 5.14 -4.96 8.42
C THR A 42 5.41 -6.38 7.96
N GLY A 43 6.62 -6.63 7.47
CA GLY A 43 7.03 -7.92 6.93
C GLY A 43 8.54 -8.12 6.93
N LYS A 44 8.97 -9.30 6.48
CA LYS A 44 10.39 -9.63 6.31
C LYS A 44 10.86 -9.21 4.91
N MET A 45 12.04 -8.62 4.84
CA MET A 45 12.73 -8.33 3.59
C MET A 45 13.26 -9.63 2.97
N GLY A 46 13.13 -9.75 1.65
CA GLY A 46 13.49 -10.97 0.94
C GLY A 46 14.99 -11.28 0.96
N ALA A 47 15.85 -10.26 0.88
CA ALA A 47 17.30 -10.48 0.79
C ALA A 47 17.99 -10.54 2.16
N THR A 48 17.58 -9.69 3.11
CA THR A 48 18.28 -9.56 4.40
C THR A 48 17.61 -10.29 5.56
N TYR A 49 16.37 -10.77 5.37
CA TYR A 49 15.50 -11.30 6.42
C TYR A 49 15.15 -10.30 7.54
N ASP A 50 15.52 -9.03 7.40
CA ASP A 50 15.16 -7.98 8.36
C ASP A 50 13.65 -7.74 8.38
N VAL A 51 13.11 -7.42 9.54
CA VAL A 51 11.72 -6.96 9.64
C VAL A 51 11.67 -5.45 9.38
N ARG A 52 10.86 -5.05 8.41
CA ARG A 52 10.63 -3.65 8.05
C ARG A 52 9.16 -3.31 8.11
N THR A 53 8.88 -2.03 8.32
CA THR A 53 7.54 -1.44 8.28
C THR A 53 7.49 -0.43 7.15
N LEU A 54 6.43 -0.53 6.34
CA LEU A 54 6.16 0.26 5.16
C LEU A 54 4.80 0.94 5.31
N ARG A 55 4.74 2.24 5.06
CA ARG A 55 3.49 3.00 4.98
C ARG A 55 3.02 3.02 3.54
N VAL A 56 1.70 2.86 3.35
CA VAL A 56 1.14 2.71 2.00
C VAL A 56 -0.09 3.58 1.85
N GLU A 57 -0.04 4.48 0.87
CA GLU A 57 -1.19 5.17 0.31
C GLU A 57 -1.78 4.27 -0.80
N VAL A 58 -3.05 3.90 -0.70
CA VAL A 58 -3.70 3.02 -1.66
C VAL A 58 -4.52 3.85 -2.63
N LYS A 59 -4.16 3.80 -3.91
CA LYS A 59 -4.88 4.51 -4.98
C LYS A 59 -5.55 3.55 -5.95
N LYS A 60 -6.58 4.02 -6.64
CA LYS A 60 -7.14 3.31 -7.81
C LYS A 60 -6.32 3.65 -9.06
N PRO A 61 -6.33 2.78 -10.09
CA PRO A 61 -5.72 3.11 -11.37
C PRO A 61 -6.25 4.45 -11.91
N GLY A 62 -5.36 5.39 -12.19
CA GLY A 62 -5.71 6.74 -12.68
C GLY A 62 -6.04 7.77 -11.60
N GLU A 63 -6.10 7.39 -10.32
CA GLU A 63 -6.14 8.37 -9.23
C GLU A 63 -4.77 9.01 -9.01
N THR A 64 -4.78 10.27 -8.61
CA THR A 64 -3.57 11.03 -8.27
C THR A 64 -3.67 11.51 -6.83
N LEU A 65 -2.55 11.88 -6.24
CA LEU A 65 -2.54 12.47 -4.91
C LEU A 65 -3.36 13.76 -4.89
N THR A 66 -4.19 13.91 -3.87
CA THR A 66 -4.82 15.19 -3.53
C THR A 66 -3.75 16.21 -3.11
N ALA A 67 -4.13 17.49 -3.00
CA ALA A 67 -3.20 18.53 -2.58
C ALA A 67 -2.64 18.25 -1.17
N ASP A 68 -3.50 17.88 -0.22
CA ASP A 68 -3.11 17.56 1.16
C ASP A 68 -2.18 16.34 1.22
N GLU A 69 -2.48 15.30 0.44
CA GLU A 69 -1.62 14.11 0.36
C GLU A 69 -0.26 14.47 -0.24
N ARG A 70 -0.22 15.31 -1.26
CA ARG A 70 1.04 15.77 -1.85
C ARG A 70 1.88 16.56 -0.86
N GLU A 71 1.27 17.48 -0.12
CA GLU A 71 1.95 18.25 0.93
C GLU A 71 2.53 17.32 1.99
N TYR A 72 1.76 16.31 2.42
CA TYR A 72 2.26 15.30 3.36
C TYR A 72 3.44 14.52 2.81
N TRP A 73 3.36 14.07 1.56
CA TRP A 73 4.41 13.33 0.88
C TRP A 73 5.70 14.16 0.70
N GLU A 74 5.58 15.44 0.38
CA GLU A 74 6.71 16.37 0.23
C GLU A 74 7.35 16.70 1.59
N ALA A 75 6.58 16.68 2.67
CA ALA A 75 7.05 16.92 4.04
C ALA A 75 7.59 15.67 4.75
N GLU A 76 7.49 14.49 4.15
CA GLU A 76 7.82 13.21 4.79
C GLU A 76 9.35 13.08 5.02
N PRO A 77 9.83 12.97 6.28
CA PRO A 77 11.25 12.85 6.58
C PRO A 77 11.89 11.53 6.11
N TYR A 78 11.10 10.48 5.92
CA TYR A 78 11.57 9.16 5.49
C TYR A 78 10.79 8.64 4.27
N PRO A 79 10.91 9.30 3.10
CA PRO A 79 10.08 9.00 1.93
C PRO A 79 10.29 7.57 1.40
N GLU A 80 11.42 6.94 1.68
CA GLU A 80 11.71 5.56 1.30
C GLU A 80 10.83 4.52 2.02
N THR A 81 10.18 4.91 3.11
CA THR A 81 9.27 4.07 3.90
C THR A 81 7.79 4.41 3.67
N LEU A 82 7.48 5.19 2.63
CA LEU A 82 6.14 5.54 2.20
C LEU A 82 6.01 5.30 0.69
N ILE A 83 5.02 4.51 0.27
CA ILE A 83 4.77 4.24 -1.16
C ILE A 83 3.31 4.48 -1.54
N ILE A 84 3.08 4.75 -2.83
CA ILE A 84 1.76 4.64 -3.44
C ILE A 84 1.64 3.23 -3.99
N ALA A 85 0.57 2.52 -3.65
CA ALA A 85 0.26 1.21 -4.19
C ALA A 85 -1.10 1.23 -4.88
N ILE A 86 -1.17 0.63 -6.06
CA ILE A 86 -2.41 0.36 -6.77
C ILE A 86 -2.82 -1.09 -6.54
N GLU A 87 -1.83 -1.98 -6.44
CA GLU A 87 -2.02 -3.41 -6.26
C GLU A 87 -1.01 -4.02 -5.27
N THR A 88 -1.25 -5.27 -4.87
CA THR A 88 -0.40 -6.01 -3.92
C THR A 88 1.06 -6.12 -4.40
N GLU A 89 1.27 -6.27 -5.71
CA GLU A 89 2.62 -6.45 -6.27
C GLU A 89 3.50 -5.20 -6.08
N ASP A 90 2.93 -3.98 -6.04
CA ASP A 90 3.68 -2.75 -5.77
C ASP A 90 4.39 -2.82 -4.40
N ILE A 91 3.66 -3.32 -3.39
CA ILE A 91 4.15 -3.50 -2.03
C ILE A 91 5.18 -4.62 -1.97
N LEU A 92 4.90 -5.75 -2.64
CA LEU A 92 5.84 -6.88 -2.68
C LEU A 92 7.14 -6.51 -3.37
N ARG A 93 7.10 -5.71 -4.44
CA ARG A 93 8.31 -5.21 -5.12
C ARG A 93 9.18 -4.38 -4.17
N TRP A 94 8.59 -3.60 -3.28
CA TRP A 94 9.36 -2.87 -2.27
C TRP A 94 10.09 -3.82 -1.31
N TYR A 95 9.41 -4.85 -0.79
CA TYR A 95 10.01 -5.86 0.10
C TYR A 95 11.04 -6.78 -0.58
N LYS A 96 11.02 -6.86 -1.92
CA LYS A 96 12.00 -7.60 -2.74
C LYS A 96 13.20 -6.75 -3.19
N ARG A 97 13.13 -5.41 -3.14
CA ARG A 97 14.09 -4.50 -3.78
C ARG A 97 15.39 -4.25 -3.01
N ILE A 98 15.54 -4.77 -1.79
CA ILE A 98 16.73 -4.57 -0.94
C ILE A 98 17.20 -5.92 -0.43
#